data_AF-A0A846DZ45-F1
#
_entry.id   AF-A0A846DZ45-F1
#
_cell.length_a   1.000
_cell.length_b   1.000
_cell.length_c   1.000
_cell.angle_alpha   90.00
_cell.angle_beta   90.00
_cell.angle_gamma   90.00
#
_symmetry.space_group_name_H-M   'P 1'
#
loop_
_entity.id
_entity.type
_entity.pdbx_description
1 polymer ?
#
loop_
_entity_poly.entity_id
_entity_poly.type
_entity_poly.pdbx_seq_one_letter_code
_entity_poly.pdbx_strand_id
1 'polypeptide(L)'
;LMNEANGRVLVFYLSGPMLFGVAKAIAREHSAMRQADVLIVDLSDVPFIGVTASLAVENVVKDALDQRLKVYVVGATGQTLKRLEKIKLVELVGADSFKQHRIEALQEAVEHLEPMGADPLPKITYS
;
A
#
# COMPACT_ATOMS: atom_id res chain seq x y z
N LEU A 1 -5.81 14.03 -3.72
CA LEU A 1 -5.51 12.58 -3.64
C LEU A 1 -6.40 11.81 -2.67
N MET A 2 -6.28 11.91 -1.34
CA MET A 2 -7.12 11.08 -0.43
C MET A 2 -8.63 11.38 -0.54
N ASN A 3 -9.00 12.65 -0.76
CA ASN A 3 -10.38 13.03 -1.05
C ASN A 3 -10.85 12.51 -2.42
N GLU A 4 -9.98 12.54 -3.43
CA GLU A 4 -10.27 12.02 -4.79
C GLU A 4 -10.40 10.49 -4.78
N ALA A 5 -9.64 9.81 -3.92
CA ALA A 5 -9.76 8.39 -3.68
C ALA A 5 -11.11 7.97 -3.07
N ASN A 6 -11.91 8.91 -2.54
CA ASN A 6 -13.27 8.68 -2.05
C ASN A 6 -13.41 7.45 -1.11
N GLY A 7 -12.44 7.25 -0.21
CA GLY A 7 -12.42 6.12 0.72
C GLY A 7 -12.02 4.76 0.12
N ARG A 8 -11.70 4.70 -1.18
CA ARG A 8 -11.29 3.50 -1.91
C ARG A 8 -9.79 3.16 -1.77
N VAL A 9 -9.01 4.06 -1.17
CA VAL A 9 -7.61 3.83 -0.80
C VAL A 9 -7.51 3.68 0.71
N LEU A 10 -7.00 2.53 1.15
CA LEU A 10 -6.67 2.25 2.55
C LEU A 10 -5.18 2.43 2.76
N VAL A 11 -4.78 3.22 3.76
CA VAL A 11 -3.37 3.44 4.12
C VAL A 11 -3.09 2.85 5.49
N PHE A 12 -2.28 1.79 5.52
CA PHE A 12 -1.71 1.23 6.75
C PHE A 12 -0.36 1.86 7.01
N TYR A 13 -0.38 2.94 7.78
CA TYR A 13 0.84 3.62 8.22
C TYR A 13 1.39 2.95 9.49
N LEU A 14 2.61 2.46 9.40
CA LEU A 14 3.34 1.85 10.51
C LEU A 14 4.51 2.75 10.88
N SER A 15 4.69 2.99 12.19
CA SER A 15 5.74 3.90 12.69
C SER A 15 6.51 3.29 13.86
N GLY A 16 7.83 3.41 13.83
CA GLY A 16 8.74 2.90 14.85
C GLY A 16 9.15 1.43 14.63
N PRO A 17 9.95 0.88 15.55
CA PRO A 17 10.37 -0.53 15.49
C PRO A 17 9.19 -1.51 15.47
N MET A 18 9.10 -2.32 14.43
CA MET A 18 8.00 -3.28 14.26
C MET A 18 8.42 -4.65 14.79
N LEU A 19 8.25 -4.90 16.09
CA LEU A 19 8.67 -6.14 16.76
C LEU A 19 7.50 -7.13 16.94
N PHE A 20 6.79 -7.03 18.06
CA PHE A 20 5.68 -7.90 18.47
C PHE A 20 4.45 -7.06 18.81
N GLY A 21 3.24 -7.60 18.63
CA GLY A 21 1.96 -6.90 18.92
C GLY A 21 1.35 -6.17 17.72
N VAL A 22 2.15 -5.76 16.74
CA VAL A 22 1.71 -5.12 15.49
C VAL A 22 0.80 -6.04 14.67
N ALA A 23 1.07 -7.35 14.68
CA ALA A 23 0.23 -8.34 13.99
C ALA A 23 -1.24 -8.31 14.43
N LYS A 24 -1.51 -8.04 15.72
CA LYS A 24 -2.87 -7.91 16.24
C LYS A 24 -3.54 -6.60 15.82
N ALA A 25 -2.78 -5.52 15.67
CA ALA A 25 -3.30 -4.24 15.17
C ALA A 25 -3.69 -4.37 13.69
N ILE A 26 -2.77 -4.91 12.88
CA ILE A 26 -2.99 -5.22 11.46
C ILE A 26 -4.23 -6.12 11.28
N ALA A 27 -4.37 -7.18 12.07
CA ALA A 27 -5.53 -8.08 12.01
C ALA A 27 -6.86 -7.42 12.39
N ARG A 28 -6.86 -6.37 13.25
CA ARG A 28 -8.08 -5.63 13.60
C ARG A 28 -8.53 -4.71 12.48
N GLU A 29 -7.59 -4.05 11.80
CA GLU A 29 -7.88 -3.14 10.69
C GLU A 29 -8.27 -3.86 9.40
N HIS A 30 -8.01 -5.18 9.31
CA HIS A 30 -8.43 -6.06 8.20
C HIS A 30 -9.90 -5.87 7.78
N SER A 31 -10.80 -5.64 8.75
CA SER A 31 -12.22 -5.42 8.47
C SER A 31 -12.52 -4.24 7.54
N ALA A 32 -11.63 -3.24 7.48
CA ALA A 32 -11.73 -2.06 6.63
C ALA A 32 -11.34 -2.32 5.16
N MET A 33 -10.66 -3.44 4.86
CA MET A 33 -10.22 -3.76 3.49
C MET A 33 -11.38 -4.04 2.52
N ARG A 34 -12.55 -4.46 3.03
CA ARG A 34 -13.70 -4.88 2.20
C ARG A 34 -14.28 -3.79 1.29
N GLN A 35 -13.96 -2.52 1.52
CA GLN A 35 -14.48 -1.39 0.75
C GLN A 35 -13.38 -0.65 -0.03
N ALA A 36 -12.13 -1.10 0.06
CA ALA A 36 -11.01 -0.49 -0.63
C ALA A 36 -10.69 -1.25 -1.92
N ASP A 37 -10.16 -0.54 -2.91
CA ASP A 37 -9.59 -1.11 -4.14
C ASP A 37 -8.07 -1.04 -4.12
N VAL A 38 -7.49 -0.20 -3.26
CA VAL A 38 -6.04 -0.05 -3.10
C VAL A 38 -5.64 -0.09 -1.63
N LEU A 39 -4.61 -0.87 -1.32
CA LEU A 39 -3.92 -0.88 -0.02
C LEU A 39 -2.51 -0.28 -0.18
N ILE A 40 -2.20 0.72 0.64
CA ILE A 40 -0.85 1.28 0.77
C ILE A 40 -0.33 0.90 2.16
N VAL A 41 0.75 0.11 2.20
CA VAL A 41 1.49 -0.20 3.42
C VAL A 41 2.66 0.77 3.52
N ASP A 42 2.56 1.78 4.39
CA ASP A 42 3.60 2.78 4.57
C ASP A 42 4.53 2.43 5.73
N LEU A 43 5.79 2.16 5.36
CA LEU A 43 6.88 1.78 6.25
C LEU A 43 7.96 2.87 6.35
N SER A 44 7.67 4.10 5.90
CA SER A 44 8.65 5.21 5.84
C SER A 44 9.31 5.49 7.20
N ASP A 45 8.56 5.32 8.29
CA ASP A 45 9.04 5.55 9.65
C ASP A 45 9.37 4.24 10.39
N VAL A 46 9.58 3.14 9.66
CA VAL A 46 9.94 1.83 10.21
C VAL A 46 11.44 1.54 10.00
N PRO A 47 12.28 1.74 11.04
CA PRO A 47 13.73 1.55 10.91
C PRO A 47 14.13 0.08 10.78
N PHE A 48 13.32 -0.83 11.35
CA PHE A 48 13.47 -2.28 11.19
C PHE A 48 12.18 -3.01 11.53
N ILE A 49 12.01 -4.17 10.90
CA ILE A 49 10.88 -5.08 11.13
C ILE A 49 11.39 -6.45 11.60
N GLY A 50 10.81 -6.94 12.70
CA GLY A 50 11.01 -8.28 13.23
C GLY A 50 10.26 -9.33 12.42
N VAL A 51 10.61 -10.60 12.63
CA VAL A 51 10.07 -11.73 11.84
C VAL A 51 8.55 -11.81 11.92
N THR A 52 7.98 -11.73 13.13
CA THR A 52 6.53 -11.85 13.32
C THR A 52 5.76 -10.70 12.67
N ALA A 53 6.27 -9.48 12.79
CA ALA A 53 5.65 -8.31 12.14
C ALA A 53 5.75 -8.41 10.61
N SER A 54 6.88 -8.90 10.07
CA SER A 54 7.02 -9.04 8.62
C SER A 54 6.08 -10.10 8.04
N LEU A 55 5.86 -11.21 8.75
CA LEU A 55 4.87 -12.22 8.36
C LEU A 55 3.44 -11.68 8.46
N ALA A 56 3.15 -10.81 9.44
CA ALA A 56 1.84 -10.19 9.54
C ALA A 56 1.56 -9.23 8.37
N VAL A 57 2.56 -8.45 7.95
CA VAL A 57 2.47 -7.61 6.74
C VAL A 57 2.26 -8.48 5.51
N GLU A 58 3.03 -9.56 5.35
CA GLU A 58 2.87 -10.51 4.24
C GLU A 58 1.44 -11.09 4.18
N ASN A 59 0.89 -11.50 5.32
CA ASN A 59 -0.46 -12.05 5.38
C ASN A 59 -1.51 -11.02 4.95
N VAL A 60 -1.43 -9.78 5.42
CA VAL A 60 -2.38 -8.74 4.99
C VAL A 60 -2.23 -8.39 3.52
N VAL A 61 -1.01 -8.39 2.99
CA VAL A 61 -0.79 -8.20 1.55
C VAL A 61 -1.41 -9.34 0.75
N LYS A 62 -1.24 -10.61 1.17
CA LYS A 62 -1.91 -11.75 0.53
C LYS A 62 -3.42 -11.61 0.56
N ASP A 63 -3.99 -11.28 1.72
CA ASP A 63 -5.44 -11.10 1.87
C ASP A 63 -5.98 -9.95 1.00
N ALA A 64 -5.16 -8.91 0.76
CA ALA A 64 -5.51 -7.79 -0.11
C ALA A 64 -5.53 -8.23 -1.57
N LEU A 65 -4.49 -8.96 -2.00
CA LEU A 65 -4.38 -9.50 -3.36
C LEU A 65 -5.50 -10.52 -3.65
N ASP A 66 -5.86 -11.37 -2.70
CA ASP A 66 -6.97 -12.32 -2.81
C ASP A 66 -8.32 -11.60 -2.97
N GLN A 67 -8.47 -10.43 -2.33
CA GLN A 67 -9.61 -9.53 -2.50
C GLN A 67 -9.49 -8.63 -3.75
N ARG A 68 -8.45 -8.82 -4.58
CA ARG A 68 -8.14 -8.07 -5.81
C ARG A 68 -7.82 -6.59 -5.60
N LEU A 69 -7.35 -6.21 -4.42
CA LEU A 69 -6.84 -4.87 -4.19
C LEU A 69 -5.47 -4.72 -4.86
N LYS A 70 -5.22 -3.55 -5.44
CA LYS A 70 -3.85 -3.14 -5.79
C LYS A 70 -3.08 -2.83 -4.51
N VAL A 71 -1.85 -3.32 -4.40
CA VAL A 71 -1.01 -3.10 -3.22
C VAL A 71 0.21 -2.25 -3.58
N TYR A 72 0.52 -1.28 -2.72
CA TYR A 72 1.76 -0.52 -2.73
C TYR A 72 2.47 -0.64 -1.39
N VAL A 73 3.79 -0.75 -1.40
CA VAL A 73 4.64 -0.71 -0.21
C VAL A 73 5.53 0.52 -0.29
N VAL A 74 5.50 1.36 0.73
CA VAL A 74 6.17 2.66 0.71
C VAL A 74 7.30 2.70 1.72
N GLY A 75 8.43 3.30 1.34
CA GLY A 75 9.47 3.71 2.29
C GLY A 75 10.28 2.55 2.89
N ALA A 76 10.11 1.33 2.39
CA ALA A 76 10.90 0.19 2.84
C ALA A 76 12.37 0.34 2.40
N THR A 77 13.26 0.52 3.38
CA THR A 77 14.70 0.68 3.13
C THR A 77 15.54 -0.20 4.05
N GLY A 78 16.84 -0.33 3.76
CA GLY A 78 17.81 -0.95 4.66
C GLY A 78 17.43 -2.35 5.15
N GLN A 79 17.36 -2.53 6.48
CA GLN A 79 17.00 -3.81 7.08
C GLN A 79 15.55 -4.21 6.84
N THR A 80 14.64 -3.24 6.75
CA THR A 80 13.22 -3.48 6.45
C THR A 80 13.09 -4.09 5.06
N LEU A 81 13.66 -3.48 4.03
CA LEU A 81 13.62 -4.00 2.65
C LEU A 81 14.21 -5.41 2.56
N LYS A 82 15.41 -5.63 3.13
CA LYS A 82 16.05 -6.97 3.16
C LYS A 82 15.19 -8.05 3.80
N ARG A 83 14.36 -7.70 4.78
CA ARG A 83 13.43 -8.65 5.40
C ARG A 83 12.27 -8.95 4.46
N LEU A 84 11.71 -7.93 3.81
CA LEU A 84 10.60 -8.09 2.85
C LEU A 84 11.03 -8.92 1.62
N GLU A 85 12.27 -8.75 1.15
CA GLU A 85 12.86 -9.61 0.11
C GLU A 85 12.96 -11.08 0.56
N LYS A 86 13.42 -11.33 1.80
CA LYS A 86 13.57 -12.70 2.33
C LYS A 86 12.25 -13.46 2.43
N ILE A 87 11.15 -12.76 2.69
CA ILE A 87 9.80 -13.35 2.71
C ILE A 87 9.12 -13.27 1.33
N LYS A 88 9.87 -12.89 0.28
CA LYS A 88 9.40 -12.79 -1.10
C LYS A 88 8.24 -11.82 -1.31
N LEU A 89 8.09 -10.82 -0.44
CA LEU A 89 7.03 -9.83 -0.57
C LEU A 89 7.20 -9.00 -1.84
N VAL A 90 8.44 -8.67 -2.20
CA VAL A 90 8.77 -7.95 -3.45
C VAL A 90 8.34 -8.73 -4.68
N GLU A 91 8.60 -10.04 -4.71
CA GLU A 91 8.15 -10.93 -5.79
C GLU A 91 6.62 -11.04 -5.83
N LEU A 92 5.98 -11.05 -4.66
CA LEU A 92 4.53 -11.20 -4.53
C LEU A 92 3.74 -10.01 -5.10
N VAL A 93 4.17 -8.77 -4.82
CA VAL A 93 3.46 -7.56 -5.28
C VAL A 93 4.03 -6.95 -6.56
N GLY A 94 5.25 -7.34 -6.94
CA GLY A 94 6.01 -6.75 -8.04
C GLY A 94 6.85 -5.56 -7.60
N ALA A 95 8.04 -5.42 -8.20
CA ALA A 95 8.98 -4.35 -7.85
C ALA A 95 8.40 -2.94 -8.06
N ASP A 96 7.57 -2.75 -9.09
CA ASP A 96 6.94 -1.46 -9.38
C ASP A 96 5.94 -1.03 -8.30
N SER A 97 5.46 -1.95 -7.47
CA SER A 97 4.58 -1.64 -6.34
C SER A 97 5.36 -1.14 -5.11
N PHE A 98 6.69 -1.16 -5.11
CA PHE A 98 7.52 -0.55 -4.07
C PHE A 98 7.85 0.90 -4.44
N LYS A 99 7.40 1.84 -3.60
CA LYS A 99 7.60 3.29 -3.81
C LYS A 99 8.49 3.88 -2.73
N GLN A 100 9.24 4.90 -3.08
CA GLN A 100 10.06 5.61 -2.10
C GLN A 100 9.19 6.54 -1.25
N HIS A 101 8.27 7.27 -1.88
CA HIS A 101 7.42 8.24 -1.20
C HIS A 101 5.93 7.89 -1.30
N ARG A 102 5.19 8.16 -0.21
CA ARG A 102 3.73 7.89 -0.14
C ARG A 102 2.95 8.61 -1.22
N ILE A 103 3.41 9.78 -1.63
CA ILE A 103 2.76 10.58 -2.66
C ILE A 103 2.71 9.85 -4.00
N GLU A 104 3.76 9.11 -4.37
CA GLU A 104 3.83 8.33 -5.61
C GLU A 104 2.78 7.20 -5.58
N ALA A 105 2.71 6.46 -4.47
CA ALA A 105 1.72 5.41 -4.28
C ALA A 105 0.29 5.96 -4.32
N LEU A 106 0.05 7.15 -3.76
CA LEU A 106 -1.27 7.79 -3.78
C LEU A 106 -1.66 8.29 -5.18
N GLN A 107 -0.71 8.80 -5.97
CA GLN A 107 -0.96 9.22 -7.34
C GLN A 107 -1.37 8.02 -8.20
N GLU A 108 -0.57 6.94 -8.18
CA GLU A 108 -0.90 5.74 -8.95
C GLU A 108 -2.16 5.04 -8.42
N ALA A 109 -2.43 5.13 -7.11
CA ALA A 109 -3.69 4.65 -6.55
C ALA A 109 -4.89 5.41 -7.14
N VAL A 110 -4.83 6.74 -7.21
CA VAL A 110 -5.93 7.53 -7.80
C VAL A 110 -6.09 7.22 -9.29
N GLU A 111 -4.99 7.14 -10.05
CA GLU A 111 -5.02 6.73 -11.46
C GLU A 111 -5.64 5.33 -11.65
N HIS A 112 -5.37 4.40 -10.74
CA HIS A 112 -5.97 3.07 -10.75
C HIS A 112 -7.48 3.07 -10.49
N LEU A 113 -7.98 4.06 -9.74
CA LEU A 113 -9.41 4.20 -9.41
C LEU A 113 -10.19 4.91 -10.51
N GLU A 114 -9.53 5.72 -11.33
CA GLU A 114 -10.16 6.35 -12.48
C GLU A 114 -10.51 5.28 -13.52
N PRO A 115 -11.75 5.24 -14.02
CA PRO A 115 -12.08 4.33 -15.11
C PRO A 115 -11.22 4.71 -16.33
N MET A 116 -10.43 3.75 -16.84
CA MET A 116 -9.80 3.82 -18.17
C MET A 116 -10.89 4.16 -19.20
N GLY A 117 -11.13 5.45 -19.47
CA GLY A 117 -12.24 5.90 -20.30
C GLY A 117 -12.88 7.25 -19.96
N ALA A 118 -12.33 8.06 -19.06
CA ALA A 118 -12.68 9.48 -19.04
C ALA A 118 -12.02 10.16 -20.26
N ASP A 119 -12.79 10.28 -21.35
CA ASP A 119 -12.45 11.07 -22.54
C ASP A 119 -11.90 12.44 -22.08
N PRO A 120 -10.70 12.87 -22.53
CA PRO A 120 -10.15 14.15 -22.10
C PRO A 120 -11.15 15.27 -22.42
N LEU A 121 -11.57 16.00 -21.38
CA LEU A 121 -12.46 17.15 -21.50
C LEU A 121 -12.01 18.02 -22.68
N PRO A 122 -12.92 18.38 -23.62
CA PRO A 122 -12.55 19.17 -24.78
C PRO A 122 -11.92 20.48 -24.30
N LYS A 123 -10.73 20.79 -24.84
CA LYS A 123 -10.05 22.07 -24.59
C LYS A 123 -11.00 23.18 -25.05
N ILE A 124 -11.61 23.89 -24.09
CA ILE A 124 -12.38 25.09 -24.38
C ILE A 124 -11.36 26.17 -24.76
N THR A 125 -11.12 26.33 -26.06
CA THR A 125 -10.41 27.50 -26.59
C THR A 125 -11.37 28.68 -26.55
N TYR A 126 -11.15 29.59 -25.61
CA TYR A 126 -11.76 30.92 -25.68
C TYR A 126 -11.10 31.67 -26.85
N SER A 127 -11.91 32.02 -27.85
CA SER A 127 -11.56 32.99 -28.90
C SER A 127 -11.89 34.40 -28.44
#